data_AF-A0A0F9YEM5-F1
#
_entry.id   AF-A0A0F9YEM5-F1
#
_cell.length_a   1.000
_cell.length_b   1.000
_cell.length_c   1.000
_cell.angle_alpha   90.00
_cell.angle_beta   90.00
_cell.angle_gamma   90.00
#
_symmetry.space_group_name_H-M   'P 1'
#
loop_
_entity.id
_entity.type
_entity.pdbx_description
1 polymer ?
#
loop_
_entity_poly.entity_id
_entity_poly.type
_entity_poly.pdbx_seq_one_letter_code
_entity_poly.pdbx_strand_id
1 'polypeptide(L)'
;MEKIVIKISGELFDTTNNLKSNNLKNVIEQIKNLSQKYKIALVVGAGNIFRGTQNSHNFGIKQETGDYAGMLATIINGLVLHEMLKNTGVKTKLLSALSCPEIADNITTENISCAFDNNKIIIFVGGTGNPFFTTDTNAILRALQIDAKLVLKGTKVAGIFDKDPAKNTDAKLIKTIDYKTVIEKNLQVMDLTAISLAHDKDIKIKIFNIFEKDSILQVLNDQNFGSTIS
;
A
#
# COMPACT_ATOMS: atom_id res chain seq x y z
N MET A 1 20.90 3.01 -3.16
CA MET A 1 19.62 2.73 -3.85
C MET A 1 18.54 3.50 -3.13
N GLU A 2 17.69 4.20 -3.87
CA GLU A 2 16.54 4.92 -3.30
C GLU A 2 15.57 3.93 -2.64
N LYS A 3 14.94 4.35 -1.54
CA LYS A 3 13.94 3.57 -0.82
C LYS A 3 12.55 4.02 -1.24
N ILE A 4 11.69 3.06 -1.59
CA ILE A 4 10.31 3.32 -2.00
C ILE A 4 9.35 2.45 -1.19
N VAL A 5 8.17 3.00 -0.90
CA VAL A 5 7.06 2.24 -0.34
C VAL A 5 6.04 1.98 -1.42
N ILE A 6 5.62 0.72 -1.57
CA ILE A 6 4.54 0.33 -2.47
C ILE A 6 3.38 -0.17 -1.62
N LYS A 7 2.28 0.59 -1.60
CA LYS A 7 1.05 0.16 -0.96
C LYS A 7 0.25 -0.69 -1.93
N ILE A 8 0.10 -1.97 -1.59
CA ILE A 8 -0.64 -2.96 -2.36
C ILE A 8 -2.06 -3.05 -1.83
N SER A 9 -3.05 -2.89 -2.70
CA SER A 9 -4.46 -3.08 -2.33
C SER A 9 -4.74 -4.55 -1.99
N GLY A 10 -5.46 -4.80 -0.88
CA GLY A 10 -5.89 -6.15 -0.50
C GLY A 10 -6.74 -6.85 -1.57
N GLU A 11 -7.40 -6.07 -2.40
CA GLU A 11 -8.23 -6.55 -3.52
C GLU A 11 -7.46 -7.35 -4.58
N LEU A 12 -6.12 -7.22 -4.64
CA LEU A 12 -5.27 -8.05 -5.49
C LEU A 12 -5.18 -9.51 -5.01
N PHE A 13 -5.50 -9.77 -3.74
CA PHE A 13 -5.45 -11.09 -3.13
C PHE A 13 -6.80 -11.81 -3.17
N ASP A 14 -7.83 -11.19 -3.74
CA ASP A 14 -9.13 -11.83 -3.89
C ASP A 14 -9.08 -12.89 -5.01
N THR A 15 -9.26 -14.15 -4.63
CA THR A 15 -9.19 -15.33 -5.51
C THR A 15 -10.53 -15.77 -6.07
N THR A 16 -11.64 -15.10 -5.71
CA THR A 16 -12.99 -15.46 -6.18
C THR A 16 -13.17 -15.31 -7.70
N ASN A 17 -12.25 -14.60 -8.36
CA ASN A 17 -12.22 -14.44 -9.81
C ASN A 17 -10.82 -14.77 -10.34
N ASN A 18 -10.72 -15.79 -11.20
CA ASN A 18 -9.45 -16.26 -11.78
C ASN A 18 -8.62 -15.15 -12.42
N LEU A 19 -9.26 -14.10 -12.97
CA LEU A 19 -8.57 -12.94 -13.55
C LEU A 19 -7.71 -12.18 -12.53
N LYS A 20 -8.08 -12.17 -11.24
CA LYS A 20 -7.34 -11.48 -10.19
C LYS A 20 -6.04 -12.20 -9.81
N SER A 21 -5.99 -13.53 -9.94
CA SER A 21 -4.78 -14.32 -9.66
C SER A 21 -3.60 -13.94 -10.59
N ASN A 22 -3.88 -13.59 -11.84
CA ASN A 22 -2.87 -13.14 -12.80
C ASN A 22 -2.35 -11.73 -12.48
N ASN A 23 -3.18 -10.87 -11.90
CA ASN A 23 -2.78 -9.50 -11.54
C ASN A 23 -1.74 -9.49 -10.43
N LEU A 24 -1.90 -10.35 -9.41
CA LEU A 24 -0.92 -10.46 -8.33
C LEU A 24 0.43 -10.99 -8.84
N LYS A 25 0.42 -12.00 -9.73
CA LYS A 25 1.64 -12.51 -10.38
C LYS A 25 2.34 -11.42 -11.20
N ASN A 26 1.59 -10.64 -11.97
CA ASN A 26 2.12 -9.49 -12.72
C ASN A 26 2.79 -8.46 -11.79
N VAL A 27 2.14 -8.10 -10.67
CA VAL A 27 2.71 -7.20 -9.67
C VAL A 27 4.00 -7.75 -9.06
N ILE A 28 4.04 -9.06 -8.75
CA ILE A 28 5.23 -9.71 -8.19
C ILE A 28 6.42 -9.64 -9.15
N GLU A 29 6.21 -9.87 -10.45
CA GLU A 29 7.32 -9.78 -11.40
C GLU A 29 7.83 -8.35 -11.60
N GLN A 30 6.94 -7.35 -11.54
CA GLN A 30 7.37 -5.95 -11.53
C GLN A 30 8.21 -5.62 -10.28
N ILE A 31 7.77 -6.09 -9.10
CA ILE A 31 8.51 -5.91 -7.84
C ILE A 31 9.89 -6.57 -7.92
N LYS A 32 9.97 -7.80 -8.44
CA LYS A 32 11.24 -8.51 -8.67
C LYS A 32 12.19 -7.70 -9.54
N ASN A 33 11.72 -7.20 -10.67
CA ASN A 33 12.54 -6.38 -11.58
C ASN A 33 13.01 -5.07 -10.90
N LEU A 34 12.13 -4.43 -10.13
CA LEU A 34 12.44 -3.18 -9.43
C LEU A 34 13.38 -3.36 -8.24
N SER A 35 13.42 -4.54 -7.63
CA SER A 35 14.28 -4.83 -6.48
C SER A 35 15.78 -4.70 -6.79
N GLN A 36 16.15 -4.73 -8.07
CA GLN A 36 17.51 -4.49 -8.55
C GLN A 36 17.90 -3.00 -8.57
N LYS A 37 16.91 -2.10 -8.52
CA LYS A 37 17.10 -0.64 -8.63
C LYS A 37 16.74 0.11 -7.34
N TYR A 38 15.77 -0.41 -6.57
CA TYR A 38 15.23 0.21 -5.37
C TYR A 38 15.33 -0.71 -4.14
N LYS A 39 15.43 -0.09 -2.96
CA LYS A 39 15.15 -0.77 -1.69
C LYS A 39 13.64 -0.68 -1.45
N ILE A 40 12.94 -1.80 -1.55
CA ILE A 40 11.48 -1.83 -1.60
C ILE A 40 10.91 -2.22 -0.24
N ALA A 41 9.94 -1.43 0.23
CA ALA A 41 9.04 -1.80 1.30
C ALA A 41 7.61 -1.92 0.76
N LEU A 42 6.92 -3.00 1.09
CA LEU A 42 5.54 -3.27 0.69
C LEU A 42 4.64 -3.07 1.89
N VAL A 43 3.53 -2.35 1.71
CA VAL A 43 2.47 -2.22 2.72
C VAL A 43 1.21 -2.86 2.17
N VAL A 44 0.70 -3.86 2.87
CA VAL A 44 -0.37 -4.72 2.37
C VAL A 44 -1.70 -4.32 2.97
N GLY A 45 -2.70 -4.04 2.12
CA GLY A 45 -4.09 -3.90 2.55
C GLY A 45 -4.82 -5.23 2.66
N ALA A 46 -5.99 -5.23 3.29
CA ALA A 46 -6.78 -6.46 3.53
C ALA A 46 -8.28 -6.34 3.24
N GLY A 47 -8.68 -5.38 2.40
CA GLY A 47 -10.08 -5.15 2.08
C GLY A 47 -10.80 -6.31 1.37
N ASN A 48 -10.07 -7.32 0.90
CA ASN A 48 -10.59 -8.58 0.36
C ASN A 48 -11.09 -9.55 1.45
N ILE A 49 -10.57 -9.46 2.68
CA ILE A 49 -10.93 -10.35 3.79
C ILE A 49 -11.79 -9.59 4.80
N PHE A 50 -11.33 -8.42 5.25
CA PHE A 50 -12.01 -7.64 6.28
C PHE A 50 -11.81 -6.14 6.10
N ARG A 51 -12.91 -5.40 6.10
CA ARG A 51 -12.97 -3.94 6.07
C ARG A 51 -13.53 -3.44 7.41
N GLY A 52 -12.64 -2.95 8.28
CA GLY A 52 -12.94 -2.55 9.66
C GLY A 52 -14.30 -1.88 9.86
N THR A 53 -14.51 -0.72 9.25
CA THR A 53 -15.74 0.07 9.39
C THR A 53 -17.00 -0.65 8.89
N GLN A 54 -16.96 -1.19 7.68
CA GLN A 54 -18.13 -1.81 7.04
C GLN A 54 -18.50 -3.12 7.72
N ASN A 55 -17.51 -3.97 8.01
CA ASN A 55 -17.75 -5.26 8.65
C ASN A 55 -18.13 -5.09 10.13
N SER A 56 -17.51 -4.17 10.87
CA SER A 56 -17.89 -3.91 12.27
C SER A 56 -19.37 -3.55 12.39
N HIS A 57 -19.85 -2.65 11.53
CA HIS A 57 -21.25 -2.27 11.49
C HIS A 57 -22.15 -3.48 11.19
N ASN A 58 -21.80 -4.30 10.20
CA ASN A 58 -22.59 -5.47 9.82
C ASN A 58 -22.64 -6.56 10.90
N PHE A 59 -21.56 -6.72 11.68
CA PHE A 59 -21.51 -7.68 12.79
C PHE A 59 -22.05 -7.10 14.12
N GLY A 60 -22.36 -5.80 14.18
CA GLY A 60 -22.75 -5.13 15.42
C GLY A 60 -21.63 -5.07 16.47
N ILE A 61 -20.36 -5.08 16.04
CA ILE A 61 -19.20 -5.04 16.93
C ILE A 61 -18.58 -3.64 16.99
N LYS A 62 -17.77 -3.40 18.01
CA LYS A 62 -16.98 -2.18 18.15
C LYS A 62 -16.01 -1.99 16.97
N GLN A 63 -15.74 -0.74 16.59
CA GLN A 63 -14.83 -0.42 15.50
C GLN A 63 -13.42 -0.93 15.78
N GLU A 64 -12.96 -0.79 17.02
CA GLU A 64 -11.63 -1.22 17.47
C GLU A 64 -11.41 -2.71 17.20
N THR A 65 -12.42 -3.54 17.49
CA THR A 65 -12.39 -4.97 17.23
C THR A 65 -12.29 -5.27 15.73
N GLY A 66 -13.04 -4.54 14.89
CA GLY A 66 -12.97 -4.72 13.44
C GLY A 66 -11.66 -4.24 12.84
N ASP A 67 -11.06 -3.19 13.38
CA ASP A 67 -9.76 -2.69 12.93
C ASP A 67 -8.65 -3.71 13.25
N TYR A 68 -8.67 -4.33 14.44
CA TYR A 68 -7.76 -5.43 14.74
C TYR A 68 -7.99 -6.65 13.84
N ALA A 69 -9.24 -7.01 13.54
CA ALA A 69 -9.54 -8.07 12.57
C ALA A 69 -8.97 -7.72 11.18
N GLY A 70 -9.09 -6.46 10.75
CA GLY A 70 -8.46 -5.94 9.54
C GLY A 70 -6.93 -6.05 9.57
N MET A 71 -6.28 -5.73 10.68
CA MET A 71 -4.83 -5.87 10.85
C MET A 71 -4.39 -7.33 10.75
N LEU A 72 -5.09 -8.26 11.40
CA LEU A 72 -4.83 -9.70 11.26
C LEU A 72 -4.99 -10.15 9.81
N ALA A 73 -6.00 -9.64 9.11
CA ALA A 73 -6.19 -9.93 7.70
C ALA A 73 -5.02 -9.42 6.82
N THR A 74 -4.36 -8.31 7.18
CA THR A 74 -3.13 -7.89 6.48
C THR A 74 -1.97 -8.86 6.68
N ILE A 75 -1.89 -9.53 7.85
CA ILE A 75 -0.88 -10.57 8.11
C ILE A 75 -1.12 -11.77 7.18
N ILE A 76 -2.38 -12.18 7.00
CA ILE A 76 -2.76 -13.26 6.09
C ILE A 76 -2.31 -12.94 4.65
N ASN A 77 -2.69 -11.78 4.11
CA ASN A 77 -2.27 -11.38 2.76
C ASN A 77 -0.74 -11.24 2.64
N GLY A 78 -0.08 -10.69 3.66
CA GLY A 78 1.37 -10.54 3.67
C GLY A 78 2.12 -11.87 3.70
N LEU A 79 1.59 -12.89 4.40
CA LEU A 79 2.14 -14.24 4.38
C LEU A 79 2.06 -14.86 2.97
N VAL A 80 0.91 -14.72 2.30
CA VAL A 80 0.75 -15.17 0.91
C VAL A 80 1.74 -14.47 -0.01
N LEU A 81 1.84 -13.13 0.08
CA LEU A 81 2.78 -12.34 -0.71
C LEU A 81 4.24 -12.74 -0.46
N HIS A 82 4.59 -12.96 0.81
CA HIS A 82 5.92 -13.38 1.24
C HIS A 82 6.33 -14.69 0.56
N GLU A 83 5.45 -15.69 0.57
CA GLU A 83 5.73 -16.99 -0.04
C GLU A 83 5.76 -16.92 -1.56
N MET A 84 4.84 -16.17 -2.18
CA MET A 84 4.85 -16.01 -3.64
C MET A 84 6.12 -15.30 -4.14
N LEU A 85 6.60 -14.27 -3.44
CA LEU A 85 7.87 -13.61 -3.79
C LEU A 85 9.06 -14.57 -3.61
N LYS A 86 9.09 -15.36 -2.53
CA LYS A 86 10.13 -16.38 -2.31
C LYS A 86 10.18 -17.40 -3.45
N ASN A 87 9.03 -17.85 -3.94
CA ASN A 87 8.94 -18.77 -5.09
C ASN A 87 9.55 -18.21 -6.39
N THR A 88 9.71 -16.88 -6.49
CA THR A 88 10.37 -16.23 -7.64
C THR A 88 11.88 -15.99 -7.42
N GLY A 89 12.42 -16.41 -6.28
CA GLY A 89 13.82 -16.20 -5.88
C GLY A 89 14.10 -14.87 -5.17
N VAL A 90 13.06 -14.07 -4.89
CA VAL A 90 13.21 -12.78 -4.20
C VAL A 90 13.32 -13.00 -2.70
N LYS A 91 14.38 -12.44 -2.09
CA LYS A 91 14.54 -12.45 -0.64
C LYS A 91 13.61 -11.43 -0.02
N THR A 92 12.83 -11.86 0.98
CA THR A 92 11.85 -11.01 1.65
C THR A 92 11.96 -11.14 3.16
N LYS A 93 11.46 -10.14 3.89
CA LYS A 93 11.28 -10.17 5.34
C LYS A 93 9.88 -9.67 5.68
N LEU A 94 9.11 -10.47 6.41
CA LEU A 94 7.79 -10.09 6.91
C LEU A 94 7.97 -9.43 8.28
N LEU A 95 7.51 -8.19 8.43
CA LEU A 95 7.57 -7.43 9.68
C LEU A 95 6.16 -6.97 10.09
N SER A 96 5.78 -7.23 11.33
CA SER A 96 4.44 -6.95 11.85
C SER A 96 4.43 -5.87 12.92
N ALA A 97 3.40 -5.01 12.88
CA ALA A 97 3.11 -4.07 13.96
C ALA A 97 2.44 -4.74 15.18
N LEU A 98 1.81 -5.90 14.97
CA LEU A 98 1.25 -6.74 16.03
C LEU A 98 2.20 -7.92 16.29
N SER A 99 2.48 -8.21 17.56
CA SER A 99 3.35 -9.35 17.92
C SER A 99 2.75 -10.66 17.42
N CYS A 100 3.48 -11.37 16.56
CA CYS A 100 3.09 -12.69 16.04
C CYS A 100 4.36 -13.53 15.76
N PRO A 101 5.07 -13.97 16.83
CA PRO A 101 6.44 -14.46 16.74
C PRO A 101 6.64 -15.66 15.80
N GLU A 102 5.63 -16.51 15.66
CA GLU A 102 5.67 -17.71 14.80
C GLU A 102 5.52 -17.37 13.31
N ILE A 103 5.05 -16.16 12.98
CA ILE A 103 4.70 -15.75 11.61
C ILE A 103 5.60 -14.61 11.11
N ALA A 104 5.83 -13.60 11.93
CA ALA A 104 6.52 -12.37 11.54
C ALA A 104 7.31 -11.75 12.69
N ASP A 105 8.47 -11.18 12.37
CA ASP A 105 9.24 -10.40 13.35
C ASP A 105 8.55 -9.06 13.61
N ASN A 106 8.84 -8.46 14.77
CA ASN A 106 8.36 -7.12 15.09
C ASN A 106 9.01 -6.05 14.20
N ILE A 107 8.27 -4.98 13.93
CA ILE A 107 8.84 -3.79 13.27
C ILE A 107 9.74 -3.05 14.26
N THR A 108 11.05 -3.17 14.08
CA THR A 108 12.08 -2.39 14.80
C THR A 108 13.09 -1.83 13.80
N THR A 109 13.83 -0.79 14.21
CA THR A 109 14.88 -0.17 13.39
C THR A 109 15.96 -1.18 13.01
N GLU A 110 16.30 -2.09 13.92
CA GLU A 110 17.31 -3.14 13.71
C GLU A 110 16.81 -4.15 12.68
N ASN A 111 15.57 -4.61 12.79
CA ASN A 111 14.98 -5.56 11.85
C ASN A 111 14.84 -4.97 10.44
N ILE A 112 14.45 -3.70 10.34
CA ILE A 112 14.39 -2.96 9.07
C ILE A 112 15.78 -2.86 8.45
N SER A 113 16.77 -2.40 9.22
CA SER A 113 18.14 -2.21 8.74
C SER A 113 18.75 -3.53 8.29
N CYS A 114 18.67 -4.56 9.13
CA CYS A 114 19.12 -5.91 8.81
C CYS A 114 18.48 -6.46 7.53
N ALA A 115 17.18 -6.25 7.31
CA ALA A 115 16.51 -6.68 6.09
C ALA A 115 17.09 -5.97 4.86
N PHE A 116 17.25 -4.64 4.89
CA PHE A 116 17.81 -3.90 3.77
C PHE A 116 19.30 -4.19 3.52
N ASP A 117 20.11 -4.35 4.56
CA ASP A 117 21.53 -4.71 4.45
C ASP A 117 21.71 -6.07 3.77
N ASN A 118 20.76 -6.99 3.98
CA ASN A 118 20.71 -8.30 3.34
C ASN A 118 19.97 -8.31 2.00
N ASN A 119 19.72 -7.14 1.40
CA ASN A 119 19.00 -6.99 0.12
C ASN A 119 17.63 -7.67 0.11
N LYS A 120 16.91 -7.64 1.23
CA LYS A 120 15.54 -8.17 1.33
C LYS A 120 14.53 -7.07 1.03
N ILE A 121 13.45 -7.45 0.36
CA ILE A 121 12.23 -6.64 0.31
C ILE A 121 11.51 -6.79 1.65
N ILE A 122 11.12 -5.67 2.26
CA ILE A 122 10.36 -5.68 3.51
C ILE A 122 8.86 -5.72 3.19
N ILE A 123 8.11 -6.58 3.87
CA ILE A 123 6.65 -6.64 3.79
C ILE A 123 6.12 -6.25 5.16
N PHE A 124 5.53 -5.06 5.26
CA PHE A 124 4.90 -4.56 6.47
C PHE A 124 3.45 -5.02 6.58
N VAL A 125 3.12 -5.65 7.70
CA VAL A 125 1.78 -6.13 8.05
C VAL A 125 1.38 -5.68 9.45
N GLY A 126 0.13 -5.95 9.84
CA GLY A 126 -0.43 -5.52 11.12
C GLY A 126 -0.83 -4.03 11.13
N GLY A 127 -0.88 -3.37 9.96
CA GLY A 127 -1.22 -1.95 9.86
C GLY A 127 -0.29 -1.05 10.69
N THR A 128 -0.86 -0.05 11.37
CA THR A 128 -0.14 0.79 12.35
C THR A 128 0.00 0.12 13.72
N GLY A 129 -0.63 -1.04 13.93
CA GLY A 129 -0.81 -1.66 15.24
C GLY A 129 -1.88 -0.98 16.11
N ASN A 130 -2.53 0.09 15.62
CA ASN A 130 -3.47 0.90 16.38
C ASN A 130 -4.80 1.03 15.61
N PRO A 131 -5.96 0.84 16.27
CA PRO A 131 -7.27 1.09 15.66
C PRO A 131 -7.42 2.54 15.17
N PHE A 132 -8.46 2.79 14.37
CA PHE A 132 -8.81 4.10 13.79
C PHE A 132 -7.87 4.64 12.71
N PHE A 133 -6.81 3.90 12.37
CA PHE A 133 -5.89 4.27 11.30
C PHE A 133 -6.10 3.43 10.05
N THR A 134 -5.86 4.04 8.89
CA THR A 134 -5.98 3.34 7.61
C THR A 134 -4.63 2.73 7.19
N THR A 135 -4.71 1.83 6.20
CA THR A 135 -3.50 1.33 5.52
C THR A 135 -2.75 2.40 4.75
N ASP A 136 -3.40 3.51 4.39
CA ASP A 136 -2.75 4.63 3.71
C ASP A 136 -1.94 5.46 4.72
N THR A 137 -2.47 5.72 5.93
CA THR A 137 -1.67 6.31 7.02
C THR A 137 -0.47 5.43 7.38
N ASN A 138 -0.68 4.10 7.44
CA ASN A 138 0.41 3.17 7.66
C ASN A 138 1.49 3.27 6.58
N ALA A 139 1.11 3.40 5.30
CA ALA A 139 2.08 3.53 4.21
C ALA A 139 2.99 4.75 4.36
N ILE A 140 2.43 5.90 4.76
CA ILE A 140 3.20 7.10 5.05
C ILE A 140 4.08 6.91 6.29
N LEU A 141 3.55 6.31 7.37
CA LEU A 141 4.32 6.01 8.57
C LEU A 141 5.54 5.11 8.27
N ARG A 142 5.35 4.06 7.46
CA ARG A 142 6.46 3.18 7.07
C ARG A 142 7.46 3.88 6.14
N ALA A 143 6.99 4.78 5.28
CA ALA A 143 7.89 5.61 4.48
C ALA A 143 8.81 6.45 5.36
N LEU A 144 8.27 7.07 6.42
CA LEU A 144 9.07 7.80 7.39
C LEU A 144 10.08 6.92 8.13
N GLN A 145 9.65 5.74 8.61
CA GLN A 145 10.53 4.83 9.36
C GLN A 145 11.72 4.31 8.54
N ILE A 146 11.58 4.29 7.21
CA ILE A 146 12.66 3.87 6.32
C ILE A 146 13.34 5.04 5.61
N ASP A 147 12.96 6.30 5.84
CA ASP A 147 13.44 7.46 5.07
C ASP A 147 13.14 7.38 3.56
N ALA A 148 11.99 6.83 3.18
CA ALA A 148 11.52 6.85 1.79
C ALA A 148 10.83 8.19 1.48
N LYS A 149 11.16 8.77 0.32
CA LYS A 149 10.56 10.02 -0.19
C LYS A 149 9.49 9.79 -1.27
N LEU A 150 9.19 8.53 -1.57
CA LEU A 150 8.20 8.15 -2.57
C LEU A 150 7.32 7.00 -2.07
N VAL A 151 6.00 7.22 -2.14
CA VAL A 151 4.97 6.23 -1.86
C VAL A 151 4.16 5.99 -3.12
N LEU A 152 4.13 4.74 -3.58
CA LEU A 152 3.32 4.27 -4.69
C LEU A 152 2.03 3.65 -4.14
N LYS A 153 0.90 4.32 -4.31
CA LYS A 153 -0.43 3.86 -3.88
C LYS A 153 -1.16 3.17 -5.03
N GLY A 154 -1.10 1.85 -5.04
CA GLY A 154 -1.86 1.03 -5.98
C GLY A 154 -3.33 0.93 -5.59
N THR A 155 -4.23 1.40 -6.46
CA THR A 155 -5.68 1.38 -6.26
C THR A 155 -6.40 0.74 -7.46
N LYS A 156 -7.74 0.71 -7.45
CA LYS A 156 -8.59 0.23 -8.57
C LYS A 156 -8.87 1.29 -9.63
N VAL A 157 -8.65 2.57 -9.30
CA VAL A 157 -8.93 3.70 -10.19
C VAL A 157 -7.63 4.22 -10.81
N ALA A 158 -7.72 4.85 -11.98
CA ALA A 158 -6.56 5.35 -12.71
C ALA A 158 -5.72 6.38 -11.91
N GLY A 159 -6.34 7.13 -11.01
CA GLY A 159 -5.67 8.11 -10.16
C GLY A 159 -6.69 9.01 -9.47
N ILE A 160 -6.34 10.29 -9.33
CA ILE A 160 -7.17 11.35 -8.73
C ILE A 160 -8.00 11.98 -9.84
N PHE A 161 -9.30 12.08 -9.62
CA PHE A 161 -10.23 12.74 -10.54
C PHE A 161 -10.74 14.05 -9.93
N ASP A 162 -11.15 14.99 -10.77
CA ASP A 162 -11.78 16.25 -10.35
C ASP A 162 -13.16 16.05 -9.71
N LYS A 163 -13.81 14.92 -10.00
CA LYS A 163 -15.09 14.48 -9.44
C LYS A 163 -15.15 12.94 -9.43
N ASP A 164 -16.14 12.37 -8.75
CA ASP A 164 -16.29 10.90 -8.67
C ASP A 164 -16.54 10.28 -10.06
N PRO A 165 -15.58 9.49 -10.62
CA PRO A 165 -15.70 8.92 -11.95
C PRO A 165 -16.75 7.80 -12.03
N ALA A 166 -17.18 7.23 -10.90
CA ALA A 166 -18.25 6.23 -10.89
C ALA A 166 -19.63 6.88 -11.06
N LYS A 167 -19.76 8.17 -10.73
CA LYS A 167 -21.01 8.93 -10.81
C LYS A 167 -21.06 9.91 -11.98
N ASN A 168 -19.90 10.29 -12.51
CA ASN A 168 -19.79 11.31 -13.54
C ASN A 168 -18.91 10.81 -14.69
N THR A 169 -19.50 10.68 -15.89
CA THR A 169 -18.79 10.19 -17.08
C THR A 169 -17.80 11.21 -17.65
N ASP A 170 -17.93 12.48 -17.30
CA ASP A 170 -17.04 13.57 -17.71
C ASP A 170 -15.91 13.85 -16.71
N ALA A 171 -15.71 12.97 -15.72
CA ALA A 171 -14.64 13.09 -14.74
C ALA A 171 -13.26 13.06 -15.42
N LYS A 172 -12.42 14.03 -15.08
CA LYS A 172 -11.09 14.21 -15.67
C LYS A 172 -10.00 13.81 -14.69
N LEU A 173 -9.05 13.02 -15.18
CA LEU A 173 -7.87 12.62 -14.41
C LEU A 173 -6.95 13.83 -14.20
N ILE A 174 -6.61 14.08 -12.94
CA ILE A 174 -5.67 15.11 -12.52
C ILE A 174 -4.27 14.49 -12.46
N LYS A 175 -3.36 14.92 -13.33
CA LYS A 175 -1.99 14.35 -13.41
C LYS A 175 -1.11 14.75 -12.23
N THR A 176 -1.21 16.00 -11.80
CA THR A 176 -0.43 16.54 -10.68
C THR A 176 -1.31 17.47 -9.87
N ILE A 177 -1.20 17.36 -8.56
CA ILE A 177 -1.96 18.17 -7.61
C ILE A 177 -1.10 18.42 -6.37
N ASP A 178 -1.15 19.64 -5.85
CA ASP A 178 -0.46 19.95 -4.60
C ASP A 178 -1.29 19.49 -3.39
N TYR A 179 -0.59 19.25 -2.28
CA TYR A 179 -1.19 18.80 -1.03
C TYR A 179 -2.30 19.71 -0.51
N LYS A 180 -2.11 21.03 -0.62
CA LYS A 180 -3.06 22.02 -0.15
C LYS A 180 -4.36 21.95 -0.96
N THR A 181 -4.28 21.82 -2.28
CA THR A 181 -5.46 21.63 -3.14
C THR A 181 -6.20 20.33 -2.82
N VAL A 182 -5.50 19.23 -2.52
CA VAL A 182 -6.15 17.97 -2.10
C VAL A 182 -6.98 18.17 -0.83
N ILE A 183 -6.42 18.89 0.16
CA ILE A 183 -7.08 19.17 1.44
C ILE A 183 -8.26 20.15 1.25
N GLU A 184 -8.04 21.27 0.56
CA GLU A 184 -9.05 22.32 0.34
C GLU A 184 -10.26 21.82 -0.44
N LYS A 185 -10.03 20.99 -1.47
CA LYS A 185 -11.11 20.40 -2.27
C LYS A 185 -11.68 19.13 -1.66
N ASN A 186 -11.18 18.69 -0.50
CA ASN A 186 -11.58 17.46 0.18
C ASN A 186 -11.65 16.26 -0.76
N LEU A 187 -10.64 16.12 -1.63
CA LEU A 187 -10.62 15.04 -2.61
C LEU A 187 -10.45 13.70 -1.88
N GLN A 188 -11.36 12.77 -2.11
CA GLN A 188 -11.44 11.47 -1.44
C GLN A 188 -10.38 10.48 -1.97
N VAL A 189 -9.11 10.85 -1.82
CA VAL A 189 -7.97 10.13 -2.38
C VAL A 189 -7.36 9.15 -1.35
N MET A 190 -7.28 9.59 -0.10
CA MET A 190 -6.78 8.90 1.08
C MET A 190 -7.20 9.72 2.31
N ASP A 191 -7.06 9.17 3.51
CA ASP A 191 -7.43 9.89 4.73
C ASP A 191 -6.58 11.16 4.93
N LEU A 192 -7.20 12.20 5.50
CA LEU A 192 -6.57 13.50 5.74
C LEU A 192 -5.32 13.39 6.62
N THR A 193 -5.29 12.44 7.55
CA THR A 193 -4.12 12.19 8.42
C THR A 193 -2.91 11.78 7.59
N ALA A 194 -3.09 10.83 6.65
CA ALA A 194 -2.03 10.39 5.75
C ALA A 194 -1.57 11.51 4.81
N ILE A 195 -2.50 12.31 4.26
CA ILE A 195 -2.18 13.47 3.41
C ILE A 195 -1.36 14.51 4.17
N SER A 196 -1.80 14.89 5.36
CA SER A 196 -1.13 15.90 6.18
C SER A 196 0.26 15.43 6.59
N LEU A 197 0.38 14.17 7.03
CA LEU A 197 1.67 13.60 7.43
C LEU A 197 2.66 13.50 6.25
N ALA A 198 2.17 13.22 5.04
CA ALA A 198 3.03 13.17 3.85
C ALA A 198 3.50 14.56 3.43
N HIS A 199 2.61 15.56 3.49
CA HIS A 199 2.94 16.97 3.23
C HIS A 199 4.02 17.48 4.18
N ASP A 200 3.84 17.30 5.50
CA ASP A 200 4.76 17.79 6.53
C ASP A 200 6.17 17.19 6.45
N LYS A 201 6.34 16.11 5.68
CA LYS A 201 7.59 15.33 5.58
C LYS A 201 8.13 15.26 4.16
N ASP A 202 7.55 16.05 3.24
CA ASP A 202 7.93 16.11 1.83
C ASP A 202 7.97 14.71 1.17
N ILE A 203 7.00 13.86 1.50
CA ILE A 203 6.85 12.55 0.87
C ILE A 203 6.03 12.75 -0.40
N LYS A 204 6.53 12.30 -1.54
CA LYS A 204 5.77 12.30 -2.80
C LYS A 204 4.85 11.09 -2.86
N ILE A 205 3.60 11.27 -3.29
CA ILE A 205 2.65 10.16 -3.45
C ILE A 205 2.29 10.02 -4.93
N LYS A 206 2.46 8.83 -5.50
CA LYS A 206 1.95 8.49 -6.83
C LYS A 206 0.80 7.49 -6.72
N ILE A 207 -0.32 7.81 -7.35
CA ILE A 207 -1.57 7.06 -7.26
C ILE A 207 -1.95 6.57 -8.64
N PHE A 208 -2.21 5.27 -8.75
CA PHE A 208 -2.39 4.63 -10.04
C PHE A 208 -3.21 3.36 -9.91
N ASN A 209 -3.72 2.88 -11.04
CA ASN A 209 -4.42 1.61 -11.10
C ASN A 209 -3.42 0.45 -11.12
N ILE A 210 -3.36 -0.31 -10.02
CA ILE A 210 -2.40 -1.41 -9.88
C ILE A 210 -2.76 -2.63 -10.74
N PHE A 211 -4.02 -2.73 -11.18
CA PHE A 211 -4.50 -3.84 -12.00
C PHE A 211 -4.11 -3.73 -13.47
N GLU A 212 -3.59 -2.58 -13.89
CA GLU A 212 -3.08 -2.40 -15.24
C GLU A 212 -1.74 -3.11 -15.44
N LYS A 213 -1.49 -3.55 -16.68
CA LYS A 213 -0.26 -4.23 -17.05
C LYS A 213 0.93 -3.29 -16.83
N ASP A 214 2.02 -3.79 -16.23
CA ASP A 214 3.24 -3.03 -15.98
C ASP A 214 3.04 -1.72 -15.18
N SER A 215 1.95 -1.60 -14.43
CA SER A 215 1.50 -0.36 -13.78
C SER A 215 2.52 0.27 -12.81
N ILE A 216 3.29 -0.54 -12.07
CA ILE A 216 4.34 -0.04 -11.15
C ILE A 216 5.54 0.50 -11.95
N LEU A 217 5.88 -0.14 -13.07
CA LEU A 217 6.92 0.37 -13.95
C LEU A 217 6.49 1.66 -14.64
N GLN A 218 5.24 1.71 -15.12
CA GLN A 218 4.67 2.89 -15.76
C GLN A 218 4.61 4.07 -14.79
N VAL A 219 4.08 3.90 -13.57
CA VAL A 219 3.97 5.00 -12.61
C VAL A 219 5.33 5.57 -12.19
N LEU A 220 6.39 4.75 -12.22
CA LEU A 220 7.75 5.21 -11.93
C LEU A 220 8.37 6.00 -13.09
N ASN A 221 8.17 5.55 -14.33
CA ASN A 221 8.87 6.07 -15.52
C ASN A 221 8.09 7.12 -16.33
N ASP A 222 6.76 7.07 -16.32
CA ASP A 222 5.88 8.01 -17.05
C ASP A 222 5.22 8.98 -16.07
N GLN A 223 5.42 10.28 -16.28
CA GLN A 223 4.80 11.33 -15.47
C GLN A 223 3.30 11.50 -15.76
N ASN A 224 2.80 10.94 -16.88
CA ASN A 224 1.39 10.97 -17.26
C ASN A 224 0.60 9.76 -16.76
N PHE A 225 1.26 8.74 -16.23
CA PHE A 225 0.59 7.55 -15.73
C PHE A 225 0.10 7.76 -14.30
N GLY A 226 -1.23 7.79 -14.15
CA GLY A 226 -1.91 8.06 -12.89
C GLY A 226 -1.79 9.52 -12.44
N SER A 227 -1.66 9.72 -11.13
CA SER A 227 -1.65 11.04 -10.50
C SER A 227 -0.53 11.17 -9.48
N THR A 228 0.06 12.35 -9.41
CA THR A 228 1.10 12.69 -8.45
C THR A 228 0.61 13.75 -7.47
N ILE A 229 0.82 13.52 -6.17
CA ILE A 229 0.70 14.53 -5.12
C ILE A 229 2.11 14.95 -4.69
N SER A 230 2.40 16.25 -4.79
CA SER A 230 3.69 16.86 -4.43
C SER A 230 3.52 18.33 -4.11
#